data_AF-A0A7C0XDP8-F1
#
_entry.id   AF-A0A7C0XDP8-F1
#
_cell.length_a   1.000
_cell.length_b   1.000
_cell.length_c   1.000
_cell.angle_alpha   90.00
_cell.angle_beta   90.00
_cell.angle_gamma   90.00
#
_symmetry.space_group_name_H-M   'P 1'
#
loop_
_entity.id
_entity.type
_entity.pdbx_description
1 polymer ?
#
loop_
_entity_poly.entity_id
_entity_poly.type
_entity_poly.pdbx_seq_one_letter_code
_entity_poly.pdbx_strand_id
1 'polypeptide(L)'
;MFNNLKLGTKIAGGFAIMLVLLTAVAFVGYNGMSGVINRVEKADDANKIVKDILHIRQQEKNFIIREDHKYAEEVKDLLGEFNKHLKETRAR
;
A
#
# COMPACT_ATOMS: atom_id res chain seq x y z
N MET A 1 40.55 29.32 -1.40
CA MET A 1 41.75 28.47 -1.35
C MET A 1 41.84 27.47 -2.53
N PHE A 2 41.28 27.80 -3.71
CA PHE A 2 41.12 26.83 -4.84
C PHE A 2 41.89 27.22 -6.12
N ASN A 3 42.76 28.25 -6.04
CA ASN A 3 43.35 28.85 -7.23
C ASN A 3 44.48 28.00 -7.86
N ASN A 4 45.07 27.05 -7.12
CA ASN A 4 46.19 26.22 -7.60
C ASN A 4 45.81 24.75 -7.91
N LEU A 5 44.51 24.46 -8.08
CA LEU A 5 44.07 23.12 -8.47
C LEU A 5 44.19 22.90 -9.98
N LYS A 6 44.77 21.75 -10.37
CA LYS A 6 44.81 21.28 -11.76
C LYS A 6 43.39 21.25 -12.33
N LEU A 7 43.25 21.55 -13.63
CA LEU A 7 41.96 21.65 -14.32
C LEU A 7 41.09 20.38 -14.12
N GLY A 8 41.71 19.19 -14.14
CA GLY A 8 41.02 17.92 -13.89
C GLY A 8 40.36 17.81 -12.51
N THR A 9 40.95 18.38 -11.45
CA THR A 9 40.37 18.37 -10.10
C THR A 9 39.16 19.29 -9.99
N LYS A 10 39.13 20.40 -10.74
CA LYS A 10 37.94 21.28 -10.79
C LYS A 10 36.76 20.62 -11.49
N ILE A 11 37.03 19.92 -12.60
CA ILE A 11 36.00 19.15 -13.33
C ILE A 11 35.49 17.98 -12.46
N ALA A 12 36.40 17.22 -11.84
CA ALA A 12 36.04 16.12 -10.94
C ALA A 12 35.23 16.59 -9.72
N GLY A 13 35.53 17.77 -9.18
CA GLY A 13 34.75 18.37 -8.08
C GLY A 13 33.31 18.66 -8.49
N GLY A 14 33.08 19.21 -9.68
CA GLY A 14 31.73 19.44 -10.20
C GLY A 14 30.95 18.14 -10.39
N PHE A 15 31.61 17.11 -10.93
CA PHE A 15 31.01 15.78 -11.10
C PHE A 15 30.68 15.12 -9.75
N ALA A 16 31.56 15.23 -8.75
CA ALA A 16 31.31 14.72 -7.40
C ALA A 16 30.08 15.39 -6.75
N ILE A 17 29.92 16.70 -6.93
CA ILE A 17 28.73 17.43 -6.43
C ILE A 17 27.46 16.92 -7.11
N MET A 18 27.49 16.68 -8.43
CA MET A 18 26.33 16.10 -9.12
C MET A 18 25.97 14.72 -8.59
N LEU A 19 26.95 13.85 -8.31
CA LEU A 19 26.70 12.53 -7.72
C LEU A 19 26.06 12.63 -6.35
N VAL A 20 26.51 13.56 -5.50
CA VAL A 20 25.92 13.82 -4.18
C VAL A 20 24.47 14.29 -4.32
N LEU A 21 24.21 15.22 -5.23
CA LEU A 21 22.84 15.70 -5.50
C LEU A 21 21.95 14.56 -6.01
N LEU A 22 22.46 13.70 -6.89
CA LEU A 22 21.75 12.52 -7.38
C LEU A 22 21.40 11.57 -6.23
N THR A 23 22.35 11.31 -5.32
CA THR A 23 22.10 10.45 -4.14
C THR A 23 21.04 11.07 -3.23
N ALA A 24 21.08 12.38 -3.02
CA ALA A 24 20.09 13.09 -2.20
C ALA A 24 18.69 13.00 -2.82
N VAL A 25 18.56 13.22 -4.14
CA VAL A 25 17.27 13.08 -4.85
C VAL A 25 16.76 11.64 -4.79
N ALA A 26 17.63 10.65 -5.01
CA ALA A 26 17.26 9.24 -4.90
C ALA A 26 16.74 8.93 -3.48
N PHE A 27 17.45 9.39 -2.44
CA PHE A 27 17.03 9.21 -1.06
C PHE A 27 15.66 9.83 -0.77
N VAL A 28 15.41 11.07 -1.19
CA VAL A 28 14.09 11.72 -1.02
C VAL A 28 13.01 10.92 -1.76
N GLY A 29 13.29 10.45 -2.98
CA GLY A 29 12.39 9.60 -3.75
C GLY A 29 12.01 8.32 -3.02
N TYR A 30 13.01 7.58 -2.49
CA TYR A 30 12.77 6.35 -1.73
C TYR A 30 11.93 6.58 -0.47
N ASN A 31 12.24 7.62 0.31
CA ASN A 31 11.49 7.94 1.53
C ASN A 31 10.06 8.39 1.22
N GLY A 32 9.87 9.22 0.19
CA GLY A 32 8.54 9.65 -0.25
C GLY A 32 7.67 8.49 -0.72
N MET A 33 8.25 7.56 -1.50
CA MET A 33 7.53 6.42 -2.05
C MET A 33 7.06 5.44 -0.96
N SER A 34 7.85 5.24 0.10
CA SER A 34 7.44 4.40 1.23
C SER A 34 6.14 4.90 1.90
N GLY A 35 6.00 6.22 2.04
CA GLY A 35 4.77 6.83 2.57
C GLY A 35 3.57 6.64 1.65
N VAL A 36 3.76 6.67 0.33
CA VAL A 36 2.70 6.42 -0.66
C VAL A 36 2.27 4.95 -0.62
N ILE A 37 3.22 4.01 -0.62
CA ILE A 37 2.94 2.57 -0.57
C ILE A 37 2.08 2.24 0.65
N ASN A 38 2.45 2.71 1.84
CA ASN A 38 1.69 2.46 3.06
C ASN A 38 0.24 3.02 3.00
N ARG A 39 0.05 4.20 2.37
CA ARG A 39 -1.28 4.79 2.20
C ARG A 39 -2.12 4.00 1.20
N VAL A 40 -1.51 3.54 0.11
CA VAL A 40 -2.18 2.73 -0.92
C VAL A 40 -2.57 1.36 -0.35
N GLU A 41 -1.68 0.71 0.40
CA GLU A 41 -1.97 -0.59 1.04
C GLU A 41 -3.17 -0.49 1.99
N LYS A 42 -3.20 0.54 2.86
CA LYS A 42 -4.34 0.79 3.76
C LYS A 42 -5.64 1.07 3.01
N ALA A 43 -5.58 1.81 1.91
CA ALA A 43 -6.76 2.11 1.10
C ALA A 43 -7.28 0.84 0.39
N ASP A 44 -6.39 0.00 -0.10
CA ASP A 44 -6.74 -1.28 -0.72
C ASP A 44 -7.38 -2.25 0.29
N ASP A 45 -6.82 -2.34 1.50
CA ASP A 45 -7.38 -3.16 2.58
C ASP A 45 -8.78 -2.67 3.00
N ALA A 46 -8.97 -1.35 3.14
CA ALA A 46 -10.28 -0.77 3.39
C ALA A 46 -11.28 -1.09 2.26
N ASN A 47 -10.84 -1.02 1.00
CA ASN A 47 -11.67 -1.36 -0.15
C ASN A 47 -12.06 -2.84 -0.17
N LYS A 48 -11.16 -3.75 0.22
CA LYS A 48 -11.48 -5.17 0.35
C LYS A 48 -12.52 -5.40 1.46
N ILE A 49 -12.36 -4.77 2.63
CA ILE A 49 -13.33 -4.84 3.72
C ILE A 49 -14.73 -4.42 3.25
N VAL A 50 -14.82 -3.32 2.49
CA VAL A 50 -16.09 -2.85 1.93
C VAL A 50 -16.71 -3.88 0.97
N LYS A 51 -15.90 -4.50 0.10
CA LYS A 51 -16.36 -5.54 -0.83
C LYS A 51 -16.85 -6.79 -0.10
N ASP A 52 -16.13 -7.23 0.93
CA ASP A 52 -16.50 -8.40 1.74
C ASP A 52 -17.85 -8.17 2.42
N ILE A 53 -18.05 -6.99 3.03
CA ILE A 53 -19.33 -6.61 3.64
C ILE A 53 -20.45 -6.56 2.59
N LEU A 54 -20.20 -5.99 1.41
CA LEU A 54 -21.19 -5.96 0.34
C LEU A 54 -21.61 -7.36 -0.09
N HIS A 55 -20.67 -8.30 -0.18
CA HIS A 55 -20.97 -9.69 -0.54
C HIS A 55 -21.78 -10.38 0.55
N ILE A 56 -21.42 -10.21 1.84
CA ILE A 56 -22.22 -10.71 2.98
C ILE A 56 -23.65 -10.16 2.91
N ARG A 57 -23.81 -8.84 2.74
CA ARG A 57 -25.13 -8.20 2.63
C ARG A 57 -25.93 -8.69 1.42
N GLN A 58 -25.26 -9.03 0.33
CA GLN A 58 -25.90 -9.60 -0.84
C GLN A 58 -26.49 -10.98 -0.53
N GLN A 59 -25.74 -11.85 0.15
CA GLN A 59 -26.24 -13.17 0.52
C GLN A 59 -27.34 -13.11 1.59
N GLU A 60 -27.25 -12.18 2.54
CA GLU A 60 -28.36 -11.92 3.48
C GLU A 60 -29.65 -11.55 2.74
N LYS A 61 -29.57 -10.68 1.73
CA LYS A 61 -30.73 -10.32 0.91
C LYS A 61 -31.23 -11.49 0.08
N ASN A 62 -30.33 -12.30 -0.48
CA ASN A 62 -30.73 -13.52 -1.20
C ASN A 62 -31.48 -14.49 -0.29
N PHE A 63 -31.04 -14.65 0.96
CA PHE A 63 -31.75 -15.44 1.96
C PHE A 63 -33.15 -14.87 2.24
N ILE A 64 -33.28 -13.56 2.47
CA ILE A 64 -34.58 -12.92 2.73
C ILE A 64 -35.54 -13.07 1.55
N ILE A 65 -35.05 -12.98 0.31
CA ILE A 65 -35.89 -13.03 -0.90
C ILE A 65 -36.27 -14.46 -1.27
N ARG A 66 -35.37 -15.42 -1.08
CA ARG A 66 -35.51 -16.80 -1.58
C ARG A 66 -35.84 -17.82 -0.50
N GLU A 67 -35.61 -17.48 0.76
CA GLU A 67 -35.78 -18.34 1.95
C GLU A 67 -35.00 -19.67 1.89
N ASP A 68 -34.00 -19.76 1.01
CA ASP A 68 -33.14 -20.94 0.87
C ASP A 68 -31.97 -20.87 1.85
N HIS A 69 -31.92 -21.84 2.77
CA HIS A 69 -30.90 -21.98 3.80
C HIS A 69 -29.46 -21.95 3.27
N LYS A 70 -29.22 -22.31 2.01
CA LYS A 70 -27.91 -22.19 1.37
C LYS A 70 -27.32 -20.79 1.52
N TYR A 71 -28.12 -19.74 1.37
CA TYR A 71 -27.63 -18.36 1.47
C TYR A 71 -27.27 -17.96 2.90
N ALA A 72 -27.95 -18.52 3.90
CA ALA A 72 -27.59 -18.31 5.30
C ALA A 72 -26.27 -19.00 5.66
N GLU A 73 -25.99 -20.17 5.07
CA GLU A 73 -24.70 -20.85 5.19
C GLU A 73 -23.58 -20.04 4.51
N GLU A 74 -23.82 -19.54 3.28
CA GLU A 74 -22.87 -18.67 2.59
C GLU A 74 -22.55 -17.39 3.39
N VAL A 75 -23.54 -16.76 4.03
CA VAL A 75 -23.31 -15.62 4.94
C VAL A 75 -22.39 -15.99 6.10
N LYS A 76 -22.59 -17.17 6.70
CA LYS A 76 -21.79 -17.64 7.83
C LYS A 76 -20.34 -17.89 7.41
N ASP A 77 -20.14 -18.49 6.25
CA ASP A 77 -18.81 -18.76 5.71
C ASP A 77 -18.08 -17.45 5.37
N LEU A 78 -18.75 -16.53 4.68
CA LEU A 78 -18.22 -15.21 4.36
C LEU A 78 -17.88 -14.39 5.61
N LEU A 79 -18.68 -14.48 6.68
CA LEU A 79 -18.35 -13.85 7.96
C LEU A 79 -17.12 -14.50 8.63
N GLY A 80 -16.92 -15.80 8.47
CA GLY A 80 -15.73 -16.51 8.93
C GLY A 80 -14.47 -15.99 8.23
N GLU A 81 -14.51 -15.90 6.90
CA GLU A 81 -13.41 -15.36 6.08
C GLU A 81 -13.15 -13.90 6.38
N PHE A 82 -14.20 -13.07 6.46
CA PHE A 82 -14.10 -11.65 6.79
C PHE A 82 -13.43 -11.42 8.15
N ASN A 83 -13.79 -12.20 9.18
CA ASN A 83 -13.15 -12.10 10.49
C ASN A 83 -11.67 -12.51 10.47
N LYS A 84 -11.30 -13.47 9.62
CA LYS A 84 -9.89 -13.83 9.42
C LYS A 84 -9.14 -12.68 8.75
N HIS A 85 -9.71 -12.10 7.69
CA HIS A 85 -9.14 -10.96 6.97
C HIS A 85 -8.94 -9.75 7.89
N LEU A 86 -9.93 -9.41 8.72
CA LEU A 86 -9.81 -8.32 9.70
C LEU A 86 -8.69 -8.54 10.73
N LYS A 87 -8.46 -9.79 11.16
CA LYS A 87 -7.35 -10.09 12.08
C LYS A 87 -6.00 -9.89 11.40
N GLU A 88 -5.88 -10.26 10.14
CA GLU A 88 -4.66 -10.07 9.35
C GLU A 88 -4.39 -8.58 9.09
N THR A 89 -5.40 -7.79 8.72
CA THR A 89 -5.28 -6.33 8.53
C THR A 89 -4.96 -5.60 9.85
N ARG A 90 -5.53 -6.02 10.99
CA ARG A 90 -5.28 -5.38 12.30
C ARG A 90 -3.91 -5.72 12.89
N ALA A 91 -3.30 -6.82 12.47
CA ALA A 91 -1.97 -7.24 12.93
C ALA A 91 -0.81 -6.56 12.18
N ARG A 92 -1.10 -5.88 11.06
CA ARG A 92 -0.16 -5.04 10.30
C ARG A 92 -0.17 -3.60 10.80
#